data_AF-A0A550GS92-F1
#
_entry.id   AF-A0A550GS92-F1
#
_cell.length_a   1.000
_cell.length_b   1.000
_cell.length_c   1.000
_cell.angle_alpha   90.00
_cell.angle_beta   90.00
_cell.angle_gamma   90.00
#
_symmetry.space_group_name_H-M   'P 1'
#
loop_
_entity.id
_entity.type
_entity.pdbx_description
1 polymer ?
#
loop_
_entity_poly.entity_id
_entity_poly.type
_entity_poly.pdbx_seq_one_letter_code
_entity_poly.pdbx_strand_id
1 'polypeptide(L)'
;HYAGVKEQNVTLGLPRLIEIVDARRIPSTPIMTIYLKPKYKKRKEAAIEIARKIIFTNLELIASLIYEDVIREEIVVELNKNMMEDRAITFDDLATKLNPPHASVIVKEDMVYVKPEKPEHMKKILGKLPSLPVKGVPDIKRVLVTEEHGEWIIRTDGSNLSNILEIDGVDTSRTTTNNVHEIATTLGIEAARNALANEAKSVLEDQGLDVDIRHVLLVSDMMTSTGTVQQIGRHGISGKKASVLARAAFEITVPNIVEAAVKGEHDPLAGVTENVIVGQSIPIGTGLVELYMSMFETKKKKEGKTEK
;
A
#
# COMPACT_ATOMS: atom_id res chain seq x y z
N HIS A 1 4.70 20.87 -17.38
CA HIS A 1 4.71 19.80 -18.39
C HIS A 1 6.03 19.05 -18.29
N TYR A 2 6.01 17.84 -17.74
CA TYR A 2 7.16 16.94 -17.85
C TYR A 2 7.10 16.27 -19.22
N ALA A 3 8.20 16.27 -19.97
CA ALA A 3 8.27 15.65 -21.28
C ALA A 3 8.49 14.13 -21.13
N GLY A 4 7.56 13.33 -21.67
CA GLY A 4 7.69 11.87 -21.79
C GLY A 4 6.91 11.05 -20.76
N VAL A 5 7.00 9.72 -20.92
CA VAL A 5 6.27 8.56 -20.32
C VAL A 5 6.12 8.57 -18.78
N LYS A 6 6.62 9.60 -18.09
CA LYS A 6 6.32 9.91 -16.68
C LYS A 6 4.93 10.55 -16.46
N GLU A 7 4.12 10.76 -17.50
CA GLU A 7 2.68 11.09 -17.37
C GLU A 7 1.83 9.88 -16.91
N GLN A 8 2.34 9.07 -15.98
CA GLN A 8 1.42 8.29 -15.16
C GLN A 8 0.74 9.30 -14.23
N ASN A 9 -0.58 9.19 -14.09
CA ASN A 9 -1.35 9.94 -13.10
C ASN A 9 -0.95 9.43 -11.71
N VAL A 10 0.26 9.76 -11.27
CA VAL A 10 0.74 9.48 -9.93
C VAL A 10 0.39 10.70 -9.11
N THR A 11 -0.22 10.49 -7.95
CA THR A 11 -0.30 11.57 -6.95
C THR A 11 1.13 11.96 -6.59
N LEU A 12 1.57 13.15 -7.00
CA LEU A 12 2.90 13.67 -6.71
C LEU A 12 2.85 14.68 -5.57
N GLY A 13 3.99 14.83 -4.88
CA GLY A 13 4.20 15.85 -3.86
C GLY A 13 3.49 15.58 -2.53
N LEU A 14 3.01 16.65 -1.89
CA LEU A 14 2.45 16.60 -0.53
C LEU A 14 1.29 15.62 -0.35
N PRO A 15 0.29 15.51 -1.26
CA PRO A 15 -0.79 14.54 -1.12
C PRO A 15 -0.28 13.10 -0.96
N ARG A 16 0.80 12.74 -1.68
CA ARG A 16 1.40 11.41 -1.58
C ARG A 16 2.06 11.18 -0.23
N LEU A 17 2.77 12.19 0.28
CA LEU A 17 3.38 12.11 1.60
C LEU A 17 2.33 11.92 2.70
N ILE A 18 1.17 12.58 2.58
CA ILE A 18 0.04 12.37 3.48
C ILE A 18 -0.46 10.93 3.41
N GLU A 19 -0.62 10.34 2.21
CA GLU A 19 -1.06 8.94 2.08
C GLU A 19 -0.10 7.94 2.75
N ILE A 20 1.21 8.20 2.64
CA ILE A 20 2.26 7.38 3.23
C ILE A 20 2.17 7.45 4.75
N VAL A 21 2.15 8.68 5.30
CA VAL A 21 2.06 8.93 6.76
C VAL A 21 0.75 8.43 7.35
N ASP A 22 -0.34 8.52 6.59
CA ASP A 22 -1.63 7.97 6.99
C ASP A 22 -1.71 6.45 6.85
N ALA A 23 -0.68 5.80 6.31
CA ALA A 23 -0.63 4.38 6.02
C ALA A 23 -1.93 3.90 5.36
N ARG A 24 -2.39 4.58 4.30
CA ARG A 24 -3.62 4.18 3.59
C ARG A 24 -3.51 2.74 3.09
N ARG A 25 -4.55 1.93 3.33
CA ARG A 25 -4.61 0.53 2.87
C ARG A 25 -4.46 0.38 1.36
N ILE A 26 -5.10 1.27 0.61
CA ILE A 26 -5.01 1.32 -0.85
C ILE A 26 -4.67 2.78 -1.19
N PRO A 27 -3.51 3.02 -1.84
CA PRO A 27 -3.15 4.37 -2.28
C PRO A 27 -4.07 4.82 -3.42
N SER A 28 -4.20 6.14 -3.65
CA SER A 28 -5.09 6.63 -4.71
C SER A 28 -4.65 6.18 -6.10
N THR A 29 -3.34 6.12 -6.32
CA THR A 29 -2.73 5.73 -7.60
C THR A 29 -1.68 4.64 -7.33
N PRO A 30 -2.10 3.37 -7.17
CA PRO A 30 -1.18 2.26 -6.98
C PRO A 30 -0.36 2.04 -8.25
N ILE A 31 0.95 1.95 -8.11
CA ILE A 31 1.87 1.64 -9.20
C ILE A 31 2.83 0.54 -8.77
N MET A 32 3.31 -0.22 -9.75
CA MET A 32 4.40 -1.15 -9.56
C MET A 32 5.47 -0.97 -10.62
N THR A 33 6.71 -1.23 -10.20
CA THR A 33 7.87 -1.30 -11.06
C THR A 33 8.35 -2.75 -11.06
N ILE A 34 8.09 -3.43 -12.17
CA ILE A 34 8.36 -4.85 -12.35
C ILE A 34 9.65 -4.99 -13.16
N TYR A 35 10.65 -5.60 -12.53
CA TYR A 35 11.92 -5.91 -13.17
C TYR A 35 11.86 -7.30 -13.79
N LEU A 36 12.58 -7.48 -14.89
CA LEU A 36 12.65 -8.77 -15.59
C LEU A 36 13.94 -9.52 -15.24
N LYS A 37 13.85 -10.86 -15.24
CA LYS A 37 15.02 -11.74 -15.05
C LYS A 37 16.09 -11.42 -16.11
N PRO A 38 17.39 -11.66 -15.83
CA PRO A 38 18.49 -11.34 -16.75
C PRO A 38 18.33 -11.89 -18.18
N LYS A 39 17.63 -13.02 -18.36
CA LYS A 39 17.35 -13.64 -19.66
C LYS A 39 16.43 -12.79 -20.56
N TYR A 40 15.49 -12.04 -19.99
CA TYR A 40 14.46 -11.28 -20.71
C TYR A 40 14.73 -9.77 -20.72
N LYS A 41 15.60 -9.32 -19.83
CA LYS A 41 15.97 -7.93 -19.57
C LYS A 41 16.35 -7.07 -20.78
N LYS A 42 16.96 -7.67 -21.82
CA LYS A 42 17.39 -6.97 -23.06
C LYS A 42 16.47 -7.21 -24.26
N ARG A 43 15.47 -8.07 -24.13
CA ARG A 43 14.59 -8.47 -25.24
C ARG A 43 13.25 -7.78 -25.12
N LYS A 44 12.99 -6.80 -25.99
CA LYS A 44 11.73 -6.06 -26.04
C LYS A 44 10.52 -6.97 -26.23
N GLU A 45 10.64 -7.95 -27.13
CA GLU A 45 9.57 -8.91 -27.44
C GLU A 45 9.14 -9.73 -26.21
N ALA A 46 10.11 -10.20 -25.43
CA ALA A 46 9.83 -10.95 -24.20
C ALA A 46 9.18 -10.07 -23.13
N ALA A 47 9.60 -8.80 -23.01
CA ALA A 47 8.97 -7.86 -22.10
C ALA A 47 7.50 -7.60 -22.46
N ILE A 48 7.19 -7.50 -23.77
CA ILE A 48 5.81 -7.36 -24.26
C ILE A 48 4.99 -8.62 -23.97
N GLU A 49 5.57 -9.81 -24.15
CA GLU A 49 4.88 -11.07 -23.85
C GLU A 49 4.53 -11.18 -22.35
N ILE A 50 5.46 -10.82 -21.47
CA ILE A 50 5.23 -10.80 -20.02
C ILE A 50 4.19 -9.73 -19.66
N ALA A 51 4.27 -8.53 -20.26
CA ALA A 51 3.29 -7.47 -20.05
C ALA A 51 1.85 -7.92 -20.43
N ARG A 52 1.70 -8.66 -21.53
CA ARG A 52 0.42 -9.27 -21.95
C ARG A 52 -0.09 -10.33 -20.98
N LYS A 53 0.79 -11.03 -20.27
CA LYS A 53 0.39 -11.99 -19.21
C LYS A 53 -0.03 -11.28 -17.93
N ILE A 54 0.51 -10.10 -17.65
CA ILE A 54 0.22 -9.32 -16.44
C ILE A 54 -1.11 -8.56 -16.55
N ILE A 55 -1.41 -7.98 -17.73
CA ILE A 55 -2.55 -7.07 -17.91
C ILE A 55 -3.89 -7.74 -17.57
N PHE A 56 -4.63 -7.15 -16.64
CA PHE A 56 -5.93 -7.66 -16.26
C PHE A 56 -6.94 -7.44 -17.39
N THR A 57 -7.65 -8.50 -17.71
CA THR A 57 -8.60 -8.52 -18.81
C THR A 57 -9.90 -9.14 -18.35
N ASN A 58 -10.90 -8.28 -18.20
CA ASN A 58 -12.28 -8.64 -18.00
C ASN A 58 -13.00 -8.80 -19.32
N LEU A 59 -14.11 -9.54 -19.29
CA LEU A 59 -14.96 -9.72 -20.46
C LEU A 59 -15.47 -8.38 -21.01
N GLU A 60 -15.76 -7.40 -20.15
CA GLU A 60 -16.14 -6.03 -20.54
C GLU A 60 -15.10 -5.34 -21.43
N LEU A 61 -13.81 -5.59 -21.20
CA LEU A 61 -12.73 -4.93 -21.95
C LEU A 61 -12.50 -5.55 -23.34
N ILE A 62 -13.00 -6.77 -23.56
CA ILE A 62 -12.89 -7.48 -24.84
C ILE A 62 -14.22 -7.40 -25.60
N ALA A 63 -15.34 -7.26 -24.91
CA ALA A 63 -16.67 -7.22 -25.50
C ALA A 63 -16.94 -5.89 -26.19
N SER A 64 -17.39 -5.94 -27.44
CA SER A 64 -17.95 -4.80 -28.16
C SER A 64 -19.40 -4.55 -27.74
N LEU A 65 -20.18 -5.63 -27.59
CA LEU A 65 -21.60 -5.58 -27.25
C LEU A 65 -21.97 -6.81 -26.41
N ILE A 66 -22.74 -6.59 -25.35
CA ILE A 66 -23.34 -7.66 -24.54
C ILE A 66 -24.84 -7.42 -24.56
N TYR A 67 -25.60 -8.38 -25.12
CA TYR A 67 -27.05 -8.31 -25.18
C TYR A 67 -27.70 -9.64 -24.82
N GLU A 68 -28.96 -9.56 -24.37
CA GLU A 68 -29.79 -10.73 -24.12
C GLU A 68 -30.60 -11.08 -25.38
N ASP A 69 -30.53 -12.34 -25.81
CA ASP A 69 -31.43 -12.91 -26.80
C ASP A 69 -32.62 -13.55 -26.07
N VAL A 70 -33.74 -12.84 -26.06
CA VAL A 70 -34.98 -13.24 -25.40
C VAL A 70 -35.61 -14.48 -26.05
N ILE A 71 -35.32 -14.75 -27.33
CA ILE A 71 -35.91 -15.87 -28.08
C ILE A 71 -35.17 -17.16 -27.78
N ARG A 72 -33.83 -17.10 -27.66
CA ARG A 72 -32.99 -18.27 -27.39
C ARG A 72 -32.69 -18.47 -25.91
N GLU A 73 -33.12 -17.54 -25.05
CA GLU A 73 -32.79 -17.47 -23.63
C GLU A 73 -31.27 -17.54 -23.41
N GLU A 74 -30.50 -16.80 -24.23
CA GLU A 74 -29.03 -16.83 -24.25
C GLU A 74 -28.47 -15.41 -24.18
N ILE A 75 -27.35 -15.24 -23.49
CA ILE A 75 -26.60 -13.98 -23.47
C ILE A 75 -25.54 -14.07 -24.57
N VAL A 76 -25.55 -13.11 -25.48
CA VAL A 76 -24.58 -13.02 -26.58
C VAL A 76 -23.59 -11.92 -26.27
N VAL A 77 -22.31 -12.27 -26.32
CA VAL A 77 -21.19 -11.33 -26.19
C VAL A 77 -20.44 -11.31 -27.51
N GLU A 78 -20.47 -10.17 -28.19
CA GLU A 78 -19.67 -9.93 -29.39
C GLU A 78 -18.27 -9.51 -28.97
N LEU A 79 -17.25 -10.27 -29.39
CA LEU A 79 -15.87 -10.01 -29.03
C LEU A 79 -15.20 -9.08 -30.07
N ASN A 80 -14.30 -8.22 -29.60
CA ASN A 80 -13.49 -7.39 -30.46
C ASN A 80 -12.15 -8.06 -30.79
N LYS A 81 -11.93 -8.43 -32.06
CA LYS A 81 -10.70 -9.08 -32.54
C LYS A 81 -9.43 -8.29 -32.23
N ASN A 82 -9.46 -6.97 -32.41
CA ASN A 82 -8.28 -6.13 -32.18
C ASN A 82 -7.87 -6.17 -30.71
N MET A 83 -8.84 -6.10 -29.79
CA MET A 83 -8.59 -6.16 -28.34
C MET A 83 -8.11 -7.55 -27.90
N MET A 84 -8.57 -8.61 -28.57
CA MET A 84 -8.10 -9.98 -28.33
C MET A 84 -6.66 -10.20 -28.81
N GLU A 85 -6.30 -9.67 -29.98
CA GLU A 85 -4.95 -9.77 -30.54
C GLU A 85 -3.93 -8.98 -29.71
N ASP A 86 -4.26 -7.74 -29.31
CA ASP A 86 -3.39 -6.90 -28.49
C ASP A 86 -3.05 -7.56 -27.15
N ARG A 87 -4.01 -8.29 -26.57
CA ARG A 87 -3.90 -8.97 -25.29
C ARG A 87 -3.51 -10.45 -25.40
N ALA A 88 -3.29 -10.94 -26.63
CA ALA A 88 -2.96 -12.33 -26.94
C ALA A 88 -3.89 -13.35 -26.23
N ILE A 89 -5.20 -13.15 -26.35
CA ILE A 89 -6.22 -14.05 -25.77
C ILE A 89 -6.66 -15.02 -26.85
N THR A 90 -6.56 -16.32 -26.56
CA THR A 90 -7.03 -17.36 -27.47
C THR A 90 -8.48 -17.74 -27.16
N PHE A 91 -9.21 -18.27 -28.14
CA PHE A 91 -10.57 -18.76 -27.94
C PHE A 91 -10.64 -19.94 -26.95
N ASP A 92 -9.57 -20.73 -26.86
CA ASP A 92 -9.44 -21.82 -25.88
C ASP A 92 -9.28 -21.29 -24.44
N ASP A 93 -8.56 -20.18 -24.25
CA ASP A 93 -8.44 -19.51 -22.95
C ASP A 93 -9.80 -18.98 -22.46
N LEU A 94 -10.64 -18.50 -23.38
CA LEU A 94 -11.99 -18.03 -23.07
C LEU A 94 -12.91 -19.18 -22.65
N ALA A 95 -12.91 -20.29 -23.40
CA ALA A 95 -13.76 -21.44 -23.12
C ALA A 95 -13.43 -22.12 -21.78
N THR A 96 -12.17 -22.12 -21.37
CA THR A 96 -11.74 -22.76 -20.11
C THR A 96 -12.00 -21.89 -18.87
N LYS A 97 -11.97 -20.55 -19.00
CA LYS A 97 -12.05 -19.62 -17.86
C LYS A 97 -13.39 -18.95 -17.69
N LEU A 98 -14.19 -18.83 -18.74
CA LEU A 98 -15.59 -18.39 -18.62
C LEU A 98 -16.44 -19.58 -18.19
N ASN A 99 -16.49 -19.83 -16.90
CA ASN A 99 -17.43 -20.80 -16.33
C ASN A 99 -18.31 -20.13 -15.28
N PRO A 100 -19.38 -19.41 -15.70
CA PRO A 100 -20.34 -18.88 -14.75
C PRO A 100 -21.05 -20.04 -14.05
N PRO A 101 -21.33 -19.94 -12.74
CA PRO A 101 -22.12 -20.98 -12.05
C PRO A 101 -23.50 -21.09 -12.72
N HIS A 102 -23.92 -22.31 -13.05
CA HIS A 102 -25.21 -22.64 -13.69
C HIS A 102 -25.41 -22.14 -15.13
N ALA A 103 -24.34 -22.05 -15.93
CA ALA A 103 -24.44 -21.71 -17.34
C ALA A 103 -23.48 -22.51 -18.23
N SER A 104 -23.94 -22.91 -19.42
CA SER A 104 -23.08 -23.47 -20.47
C SER A 104 -22.59 -22.36 -21.39
N VAL A 105 -21.28 -22.29 -21.61
CA VAL A 105 -20.65 -21.32 -22.51
C VAL A 105 -20.29 -22.00 -23.81
N ILE A 106 -20.77 -21.45 -24.93
CA ILE A 106 -20.43 -21.89 -26.28
C ILE A 106 -19.73 -20.73 -26.97
N VAL A 107 -18.46 -20.90 -27.31
CA VAL A 107 -17.70 -19.93 -28.09
C VAL A 107 -17.79 -20.34 -29.57
N LYS A 108 -18.32 -19.47 -30.43
CA LYS A 108 -18.34 -19.67 -31.89
C LYS A 108 -17.78 -18.45 -32.58
N GLU A 109 -16.70 -18.64 -33.34
CA GLU A 109 -15.99 -17.62 -34.12
C GLU A 109 -15.75 -16.32 -33.33
N ASP A 110 -16.68 -15.38 -33.38
CA ASP A 110 -16.57 -14.03 -32.78
C ASP A 110 -17.58 -13.76 -31.65
N MET A 111 -18.44 -14.73 -31.34
CA MET A 111 -19.51 -14.58 -30.35
C MET A 111 -19.38 -15.64 -29.25
N VAL A 112 -19.50 -15.17 -28.00
CA VAL A 112 -19.64 -16.03 -26.83
C VAL A 112 -21.11 -16.10 -26.47
N TYR A 113 -21.69 -17.29 -26.53
CA TYR A 113 -23.04 -17.58 -26.12
C TYR A 113 -23.02 -18.17 -24.71
N VAL A 114 -23.70 -17.52 -23.78
CA VAL A 114 -23.85 -18.01 -22.40
C VAL A 114 -25.30 -18.37 -22.17
N LYS A 115 -25.57 -19.66 -21.98
CA LYS A 115 -26.91 -20.19 -21.73
C LYS A 115 -27.10 -20.53 -20.25
N PRO A 116 -27.99 -19.83 -19.51
CA PRO A 116 -28.31 -20.14 -18.13
C PRO A 116 -29.22 -21.37 -18.00
N GLU A 117 -29.06 -22.16 -16.93
CA GLU A 117 -29.94 -23.32 -16.63
C GLU A 117 -31.38 -22.92 -16.26
N LYS A 118 -31.59 -21.68 -15.79
CA LYS A 118 -32.91 -21.14 -15.40
C LYS A 118 -33.07 -19.70 -15.89
N PRO A 119 -34.25 -19.30 -16.39
CA PRO A 119 -34.49 -17.96 -16.93
C PRO A 119 -34.37 -16.85 -15.87
N GLU A 120 -34.68 -17.13 -14.60
CA GLU A 120 -34.52 -16.16 -13.50
C GLU A 120 -33.06 -15.77 -13.21
N HIS A 121 -32.11 -16.64 -13.59
CA HIS A 121 -30.69 -16.38 -13.38
C HIS A 121 -30.09 -15.47 -14.46
N MET A 122 -30.80 -15.24 -15.57
CA MET A 122 -30.30 -14.47 -16.71
C MET A 122 -29.92 -13.03 -16.33
N LYS A 123 -30.76 -12.33 -15.57
CA LYS A 123 -30.44 -10.96 -15.09
C LYS A 123 -29.27 -10.93 -14.11
N LYS A 124 -29.14 -11.94 -13.26
CA LYS A 124 -28.01 -12.05 -12.30
C LYS A 124 -26.71 -12.35 -13.01
N ILE A 125 -26.76 -13.18 -14.03
CA ILE A 125 -25.60 -13.57 -14.85
C ILE A 125 -25.19 -12.41 -15.74
N LEU A 126 -26.13 -11.68 -16.35
CA LEU A 126 -25.83 -10.47 -17.13
C LEU A 126 -25.11 -9.39 -16.30
N GLY A 127 -25.49 -9.22 -15.03
CA GLY A 127 -24.79 -8.30 -14.12
C GLY A 127 -23.38 -8.78 -13.72
N LYS A 128 -23.09 -10.08 -13.78
CA LYS A 128 -21.80 -10.67 -13.40
C LYS A 128 -20.89 -10.99 -14.57
N LEU A 129 -21.43 -11.15 -15.78
CA LEU A 129 -20.68 -11.49 -16.97
C LEU A 129 -19.56 -10.48 -17.28
N PRO A 130 -19.82 -9.15 -17.26
CA PRO A 130 -18.82 -8.15 -17.61
C PRO A 130 -17.61 -8.17 -16.67
N SER A 131 -17.83 -8.49 -15.40
CA SER A 131 -16.79 -8.50 -14.36
C SER A 131 -16.03 -9.82 -14.24
N LEU A 132 -16.34 -10.83 -15.06
CA LEU A 132 -15.61 -12.09 -15.05
C LEU A 132 -14.18 -11.90 -15.57
N PRO A 133 -13.16 -12.35 -14.80
CA PRO A 133 -11.77 -12.28 -15.23
C PRO A 133 -11.47 -13.36 -16.26
N VAL A 134 -10.89 -12.97 -17.40
CA VAL A 134 -10.46 -13.90 -18.45
C VAL A 134 -8.97 -14.18 -18.36
N LYS A 135 -8.14 -13.15 -18.26
CA LYS A 135 -6.68 -13.29 -18.26
C LYS A 135 -6.03 -12.15 -17.48
N GLY A 136 -4.86 -12.42 -16.94
CA GLY A 136 -4.07 -11.45 -16.21
C GLY A 136 -4.20 -11.53 -14.70
N VAL A 137 -3.48 -10.64 -14.05
CA VAL A 137 -3.46 -10.53 -12.60
C VAL A 137 -4.53 -9.53 -12.16
N PRO A 138 -5.38 -9.86 -11.16
CA PRO A 138 -6.37 -8.93 -10.63
C PRO A 138 -5.78 -7.58 -10.21
N ASP A 139 -6.58 -6.52 -10.31
CA ASP A 139 -6.25 -5.14 -9.90
C ASP A 139 -5.21 -4.39 -10.75
N ILE A 140 -4.67 -5.00 -11.82
CA ILE A 140 -3.75 -4.34 -12.77
C ILE A 140 -4.49 -3.84 -14.00
N LYS A 141 -4.76 -2.54 -14.06
CA LYS A 141 -5.58 -1.93 -15.11
C LYS A 141 -4.80 -1.69 -16.41
N ARG A 142 -3.57 -1.20 -16.31
CA ARG A 142 -2.74 -0.82 -17.47
C ARG A 142 -1.30 -1.23 -17.24
N VAL A 143 -0.61 -1.51 -18.33
CA VAL A 143 0.80 -1.93 -18.32
C VAL A 143 1.53 -1.14 -19.40
N LEU A 144 2.69 -0.60 -19.04
CA LEU A 144 3.59 0.15 -19.91
C LEU A 144 4.97 -0.49 -19.87
N VAL A 145 5.58 -0.66 -21.04
CA VAL A 145 6.93 -1.20 -21.17
C VAL A 145 7.87 -0.06 -21.52
N THR A 146 8.83 0.22 -20.66
CA THR A 146 9.79 1.32 -20.80
C THR A 146 11.22 0.80 -20.76
N GLU A 147 12.12 1.44 -21.49
CA GLU A 147 13.55 1.16 -21.43
C GLU A 147 14.22 2.17 -20.51
N GLU A 148 14.83 1.70 -19.42
CA GLU A 148 15.62 2.52 -18.50
C GLU A 148 17.02 1.92 -18.38
N HIS A 149 18.05 2.73 -18.57
CA HIS A 149 19.47 2.32 -18.45
C HIS A 149 19.86 1.06 -19.27
N GLY A 150 19.22 0.84 -20.43
CA GLY A 150 19.46 -0.32 -21.30
C GLY A 150 18.78 -1.62 -20.82
N GLU A 151 17.81 -1.50 -19.92
CA GLU A 151 16.99 -2.58 -19.38
C GLU A 151 15.52 -2.31 -19.65
N TRP A 152 14.77 -3.32 -20.11
CA TRP A 152 13.32 -3.21 -20.25
C TRP A 152 12.66 -3.45 -18.88
N ILE A 153 11.88 -2.46 -18.44
CA ILE A 153 11.14 -2.46 -17.18
C ILE A 153 9.66 -2.34 -17.51
N ILE A 154 8.82 -3.02 -16.74
CA ILE A 154 7.37 -2.96 -16.87
C ILE A 154 6.82 -2.12 -15.73
N ARG A 155 6.06 -1.07 -16.06
CA ARG A 155 5.32 -0.25 -15.10
C ARG A 155 3.84 -0.56 -15.20
N THR A 156 3.18 -0.71 -14.06
CA THR A 156 1.76 -1.00 -14.00
C THR A 156 0.97 0.09 -13.31
N ASP A 157 -0.26 0.33 -13.77
CA ASP A 157 -1.27 1.07 -13.04
C ASP A 157 -2.15 0.03 -12.32
N GLY A 158 -2.08 0.01 -10.99
CA GLY A 158 -2.56 -1.10 -10.18
C GLY A 158 -1.41 -1.82 -9.47
N SER A 159 -1.74 -2.45 -8.34
CA SER A 159 -0.79 -3.24 -7.58
C SER A 159 -1.37 -4.60 -7.19
N ASN A 160 -0.58 -5.65 -7.43
CA ASN A 160 -0.86 -7.02 -7.01
C ASN A 160 0.44 -7.83 -6.93
N LEU A 161 1.26 -7.51 -5.93
CA LEU A 161 2.61 -8.05 -5.74
C LEU A 161 2.61 -9.56 -5.54
N SER A 162 1.65 -10.11 -4.79
CA SER A 162 1.57 -11.56 -4.54
C SER A 162 1.56 -12.36 -5.85
N ASN A 163 0.63 -12.03 -6.74
CA ASN A 163 0.43 -12.76 -7.99
C ASN A 163 1.51 -12.43 -9.03
N ILE A 164 2.06 -11.22 -9.02
CA ILE A 164 3.14 -10.84 -9.95
C ILE A 164 4.42 -11.64 -9.69
N LEU A 165 4.74 -11.92 -8.43
CA LEU A 165 5.95 -12.66 -8.07
C LEU A 165 5.91 -14.13 -8.54
N GLU A 166 4.71 -14.68 -8.79
CA GLU A 166 4.52 -16.05 -9.30
C GLU A 166 4.71 -16.17 -10.82
N ILE A 167 4.70 -15.05 -11.55
CA ILE A 167 4.81 -15.05 -13.01
C ILE A 167 6.25 -15.35 -13.44
N ASP A 168 6.40 -16.32 -14.37
CA ASP A 168 7.72 -16.59 -14.92
C ASP A 168 8.23 -15.44 -15.80
N GLY A 169 9.51 -15.13 -15.61
CA GLY A 169 10.19 -13.99 -16.25
C GLY A 169 10.29 -12.73 -15.38
N VAL A 170 9.49 -12.62 -14.31
CA VAL A 170 9.60 -11.53 -13.34
C VAL A 170 10.77 -11.76 -12.38
N ASP A 171 11.52 -10.70 -12.10
CA ASP A 171 12.60 -10.68 -11.11
C ASP A 171 12.03 -10.37 -9.72
N THR A 172 11.96 -11.40 -8.88
CA THR A 172 11.40 -11.32 -7.53
C THR A 172 12.26 -10.51 -6.57
N SER A 173 13.54 -10.29 -6.88
CA SER A 173 14.47 -9.60 -5.97
C SER A 173 14.45 -8.08 -6.09
N ARG A 174 13.98 -7.55 -7.22
CA ARG A 174 14.00 -6.11 -7.53
C ARG A 174 12.62 -5.50 -7.73
N THR A 175 11.61 -6.31 -8.03
CA THR A 175 10.24 -5.82 -8.26
C THR A 175 9.68 -5.18 -7.00
N THR A 176 9.12 -3.98 -7.15
CA THR A 176 8.62 -3.17 -6.03
C THR A 176 7.27 -2.52 -6.36
N THR A 177 6.54 -2.10 -5.33
CA THR A 177 5.28 -1.37 -5.42
C THR A 177 5.28 -0.19 -4.46
N ASN A 178 4.44 0.80 -4.75
CA ASN A 178 4.19 1.91 -3.86
C ASN A 178 3.08 1.61 -2.81
N ASN A 179 2.49 0.41 -2.84
CA ASN A 179 1.51 -0.05 -1.86
C ASN A 179 2.18 -0.76 -0.68
N VAL A 180 2.29 -0.07 0.44
CA VAL A 180 3.03 -0.52 1.63
C VAL A 180 2.36 -1.70 2.33
N HIS A 181 1.02 -1.73 2.40
CA HIS A 181 0.30 -2.83 3.08
C HIS A 181 0.43 -4.15 2.33
N GLU A 182 0.48 -4.05 1.01
CA GLU A 182 0.73 -5.19 0.15
C GLU A 182 2.15 -5.74 0.32
N ILE A 183 3.16 -4.88 0.40
CA ILE A 183 4.54 -5.27 0.74
C ILE A 183 4.60 -5.94 2.11
N ALA A 184 3.91 -5.36 3.11
CA ALA A 184 3.87 -5.90 4.47
C ALA A 184 3.29 -7.32 4.49
N THR A 185 2.27 -7.59 3.68
CA THR A 185 1.60 -8.89 3.62
C THR A 185 2.41 -9.94 2.86
N THR A 186 3.14 -9.53 1.82
CA THR A 186 3.88 -10.44 0.92
C THR A 186 5.32 -10.68 1.33
N LEU A 187 6.05 -9.62 1.67
CA LEU A 187 7.49 -9.63 1.97
C LEU A 187 7.77 -9.45 3.46
N GLY A 188 6.82 -8.93 4.23
CA GLY A 188 6.93 -8.74 5.68
C GLY A 188 7.20 -7.29 6.10
N ILE A 189 7.26 -7.08 7.42
CA ILE A 189 7.26 -5.75 8.03
C ILE A 189 8.57 -4.97 7.79
N GLU A 190 9.73 -5.63 7.82
CA GLU A 190 11.01 -4.96 7.53
C GLU A 190 11.11 -4.50 6.07
N ALA A 191 10.52 -5.25 5.15
CA ALA A 191 10.40 -4.83 3.76
C ALA A 191 9.49 -3.59 3.65
N ALA A 192 8.36 -3.59 4.37
CA ALA A 192 7.45 -2.44 4.43
C ALA A 192 8.10 -1.20 5.06
N ARG A 193 8.91 -1.37 6.11
CA ARG A 193 9.68 -0.30 6.77
C ARG A 193 10.66 0.37 5.79
N ASN A 194 11.42 -0.44 5.05
CA ASN A 194 12.32 0.07 4.01
C ASN A 194 11.55 0.72 2.85
N ALA A 195 10.42 0.15 2.44
CA ALA A 195 9.57 0.70 1.38
C ALA A 195 9.00 2.07 1.78
N LEU A 196 8.51 2.22 3.02
CA LEU A 196 8.08 3.50 3.59
C LEU A 196 9.19 4.54 3.54
N ALA A 197 10.39 4.17 3.99
CA ALA A 197 11.50 5.10 4.06
C ALA A 197 11.96 5.55 2.66
N ASN A 198 12.08 4.61 1.72
CA ASN A 198 12.49 4.91 0.35
C ASN A 198 11.43 5.74 -0.40
N GLU A 199 10.15 5.41 -0.23
CA GLU A 199 9.04 6.15 -0.86
C GLU A 199 8.95 7.57 -0.31
N ALA A 200 8.97 7.75 1.02
CA ALA A 200 8.91 9.07 1.64
C ALA A 200 10.10 9.94 1.23
N LYS A 201 11.31 9.35 1.15
CA LYS A 201 12.50 10.04 0.65
C LYS A 201 12.36 10.44 -0.82
N SER A 202 11.91 9.53 -1.69
CA SER A 202 11.70 9.81 -3.12
C SER A 202 10.71 10.96 -3.32
N VAL A 203 9.62 10.99 -2.55
CA VAL A 203 8.61 12.06 -2.64
C VAL A 203 9.18 13.42 -2.21
N LEU A 204 10.05 13.46 -1.20
CA LEU A 204 10.70 14.69 -0.76
C LEU A 204 11.74 15.19 -1.79
N GLU A 205 12.56 14.28 -2.34
CA GLU A 205 13.55 14.58 -3.37
C GLU A 205 12.91 15.07 -4.67
N ASP A 206 11.78 14.47 -5.08
CA ASP A 206 11.00 14.89 -6.26
C ASP A 206 10.42 16.32 -6.11
N GLN A 207 10.30 16.83 -4.88
CA GLN A 207 9.90 18.21 -4.59
C GLN A 207 11.10 19.15 -4.39
N GLY A 208 12.33 18.64 -4.54
CA GLY A 208 13.56 19.41 -4.33
C GLY A 208 13.85 19.71 -2.85
N LEU A 209 13.24 18.98 -1.92
CA LEU A 209 13.52 19.10 -0.49
C LEU A 209 14.59 18.08 -0.10
N ASP A 210 15.70 18.56 0.45
CA ASP A 210 16.75 17.72 1.00
C ASP A 210 16.50 17.50 2.50
N VAL A 211 16.10 16.28 2.87
CA VAL A 211 15.84 15.86 4.25
C VAL A 211 16.73 14.67 4.55
N ASP A 212 17.46 14.73 5.67
CA ASP A 212 18.31 13.62 6.09
C ASP A 212 17.47 12.35 6.34
N ILE A 213 17.94 11.23 5.79
CA ILE A 213 17.26 9.94 5.84
C ILE A 213 16.98 9.46 7.27
N ARG A 214 17.75 9.90 8.28
CA ARG A 214 17.56 9.52 9.68
C ARG A 214 16.19 9.97 10.21
N HIS A 215 15.69 11.11 9.77
CA HIS A 215 14.35 11.57 10.15
C HIS A 215 13.26 10.67 9.55
N VAL A 216 13.44 10.29 8.29
CA VAL A 216 12.51 9.41 7.58
C VAL A 216 12.52 7.99 8.17
N LEU A 217 13.70 7.49 8.53
CA LEU A 217 13.88 6.21 9.21
C LEU A 217 13.19 6.20 10.56
N LEU A 218 13.38 7.23 11.39
CA LEU A 218 12.74 7.33 12.70
C LEU A 218 11.21 7.22 12.60
N VAL A 219 10.61 7.90 11.61
CA VAL A 219 9.17 7.85 11.37
C VAL A 219 8.75 6.45 10.89
N SER A 220 9.50 5.85 9.96
CA SER A 220 9.21 4.52 9.41
C SER A 220 9.29 3.43 10.48
N ASP A 221 10.30 3.51 11.36
CA ASP A 221 10.48 2.60 12.49
C ASP A 221 9.33 2.73 13.49
N MET A 222 8.93 3.97 13.81
CA MET A 222 7.79 4.22 14.69
C MET A 222 6.49 3.61 14.11
N MET A 223 6.26 3.78 12.81
CA MET A 223 5.09 3.24 12.10
C MET A 223 5.04 1.71 12.02
N THR A 224 6.18 1.03 12.15
CA THR A 224 6.29 -0.44 11.98
C THR A 224 6.61 -1.18 13.29
N SER A 225 6.85 -0.45 14.37
CA SER A 225 7.25 -0.96 15.70
C SER A 225 6.36 -2.06 16.30
N THR A 226 5.06 -2.07 15.98
CA THR A 226 4.10 -3.03 16.56
C THR A 226 3.98 -4.34 15.78
N GLY A 227 4.80 -4.54 14.75
CA GLY A 227 4.69 -5.70 13.85
C GLY A 227 3.55 -5.59 12.83
N THR A 228 2.91 -4.41 12.72
CA THR A 228 1.97 -4.06 11.66
C THR A 228 2.21 -2.61 11.27
N VAL A 229 1.93 -2.25 10.01
CA VAL A 229 2.07 -0.87 9.54
C VAL A 229 0.93 -0.03 10.10
N GLN A 230 1.25 0.98 10.91
CA GLN A 230 0.27 1.83 11.58
C GLN A 230 0.29 3.26 11.03
N GLN A 231 -0.91 3.85 10.98
CA GLN A 231 -1.10 5.28 10.73
C GLN A 231 -0.53 6.12 11.89
N ILE A 232 0.01 7.31 11.60
CA ILE A 232 0.53 8.21 12.66
C ILE A 232 -0.61 8.87 13.48
N GLY A 233 -1.73 9.17 12.83
CA GLY A 233 -2.89 9.83 13.43
C GLY A 233 -3.68 9.00 14.46
N ARG A 234 -4.92 9.45 14.73
CA ARG A 234 -5.74 8.96 15.84
C ARG A 234 -6.02 7.47 15.89
N HIS A 235 -6.12 6.78 14.75
CA HIS A 235 -6.44 5.35 14.73
C HIS A 235 -5.20 4.44 14.84
N GLY A 236 -4.00 5.02 14.85
CA GLY A 236 -2.75 4.28 14.96
C GLY A 236 -1.94 4.74 16.16
N ILE A 237 -0.77 5.32 15.90
CA ILE A 237 0.26 5.57 16.92
C ILE A 237 -0.24 6.55 17.98
N SER A 238 -0.86 7.66 17.56
CA SER A 238 -1.27 8.72 18.49
C SER A 238 -2.43 8.30 19.40
N GLY A 239 -3.39 7.53 18.89
CA GLY A 239 -4.52 7.03 19.70
C GLY A 239 -4.22 5.78 20.53
N LYS A 240 -3.11 5.09 20.25
CA LYS A 240 -2.62 3.96 21.06
C LYS A 240 -1.59 4.36 22.12
N LYS A 241 -1.34 5.67 22.31
CA LYS A 241 -0.49 6.15 23.41
C LYS A 241 -1.04 5.68 24.75
N ALA A 242 -0.14 5.32 25.67
CA ALA A 242 -0.51 4.82 26.99
C ALA A 242 -1.22 5.90 27.84
N SER A 243 -0.73 7.14 27.81
CA SER A 243 -1.32 8.24 28.59
C SER A 243 -2.71 8.62 28.08
N VAL A 244 -3.66 8.73 29.01
CA VAL A 244 -5.03 9.19 28.75
C VAL A 244 -5.02 10.67 28.43
N LEU A 245 -4.24 11.46 29.18
CA LEU A 245 -4.09 12.90 28.95
C LEU A 245 -3.47 13.18 27.59
N ALA A 246 -2.45 12.42 27.19
CA ALA A 246 -1.84 12.55 25.88
C ALA A 246 -2.83 12.24 24.73
N ARG A 247 -3.67 11.21 24.88
CA ARG A 247 -4.73 10.88 23.90
C ARG A 247 -5.80 11.97 23.84
N ALA A 248 -6.29 12.41 24.99
CA ALA A 248 -7.36 13.41 25.10
C ALA A 248 -6.93 14.81 24.60
N ALA A 249 -5.66 15.17 24.76
CA ALA A 249 -5.09 16.42 24.26
C ALA A 249 -4.82 16.40 22.74
N PHE A 250 -4.66 15.22 22.14
CA PHE A 250 -4.44 15.09 20.70
C PHE A 250 -5.74 15.25 19.91
N GLU A 251 -6.71 14.36 20.11
CA GLU A 251 -8.05 14.43 19.47
C GLU A 251 -9.10 13.67 20.32
N ILE A 252 -10.39 13.98 20.11
CA ILE A 252 -11.54 13.25 20.70
C ILE A 252 -11.47 13.24 22.25
N THR A 253 -11.41 14.44 22.85
CA THR A 253 -11.16 14.62 24.30
C THR A 253 -12.20 13.95 25.19
N VAL A 254 -13.49 14.23 24.98
CA VAL A 254 -14.56 13.76 25.89
C VAL A 254 -14.68 12.23 25.90
N PRO A 255 -14.77 11.53 24.75
CA PRO A 255 -14.87 10.07 24.74
C PRO A 255 -13.65 9.39 25.38
N ASN A 256 -12.44 9.86 25.12
CA ASN A 256 -11.22 9.29 25.71
C ASN A 256 -11.24 9.38 27.25
N ILE A 257 -11.67 10.51 27.81
CA ILE A 257 -11.76 10.68 29.28
C ILE A 257 -12.87 9.81 29.87
N VAL A 258 -14.04 9.76 29.22
CA VAL A 258 -15.17 8.94 29.68
C VAL A 258 -14.82 7.45 29.66
N GLU A 259 -14.21 6.96 28.58
CA GLU A 259 -13.79 5.57 28.44
C GLU A 259 -12.74 5.19 29.48
N ALA A 260 -11.74 6.07 29.70
CA ALA A 260 -10.74 5.89 30.74
C ALA A 260 -11.38 5.83 32.14
N ALA A 261 -12.36 6.70 32.43
CA ALA A 261 -13.06 6.70 33.71
C ALA A 261 -13.88 5.42 33.93
N VAL A 262 -14.57 4.93 32.89
CA VAL A 262 -15.34 3.67 32.95
C VAL A 262 -14.43 2.46 33.16
N LYS A 263 -13.25 2.45 32.52
CA LYS A 263 -12.25 1.38 32.65
C LYS A 263 -11.40 1.48 33.92
N GLY A 264 -11.42 2.62 34.62
CA GLY A 264 -10.52 2.89 35.74
C GLY A 264 -9.06 2.99 35.30
N GLU A 265 -8.78 3.53 34.11
CA GLU A 265 -7.41 3.73 33.62
C GLU A 265 -6.68 4.80 34.46
N HIS A 266 -5.40 4.56 34.75
CA HIS A 266 -4.52 5.50 35.43
C HIS A 266 -3.48 6.06 34.46
N ASP A 267 -3.13 7.34 34.60
CA ASP A 267 -2.12 7.99 33.76
C ASP A 267 -0.74 7.93 34.44
N PRO A 268 0.28 7.30 33.84
CA PRO A 268 1.61 7.17 34.43
C PRO A 268 2.46 8.45 34.37
N LEU A 269 2.02 9.50 33.67
CA LEU A 269 2.77 10.77 33.52
C LEU A 269 4.19 10.60 32.94
N ALA A 270 4.39 9.62 32.06
CA ALA A 270 5.73 9.26 31.55
C ALA A 270 6.15 10.02 30.28
N GLY A 271 5.20 10.61 29.55
CA GLY A 271 5.45 11.33 28.30
C GLY A 271 5.55 12.84 28.45
N VAL A 272 5.78 13.53 27.34
CA VAL A 272 6.00 14.98 27.32
C VAL A 272 4.68 15.75 27.50
N THR A 273 3.61 15.32 26.82
CA THR A 273 2.35 16.07 26.75
C THR A 273 1.66 16.16 28.11
N GLU A 274 1.56 15.03 28.79
CA GLU A 274 0.96 14.89 30.11
C GLU A 274 1.72 15.66 31.19
N ASN A 275 3.06 15.63 31.17
CA ASN A 275 3.88 16.40 32.11
C ASN A 275 3.74 17.91 31.92
N VAL A 276 3.64 18.39 30.67
CA VAL A 276 3.38 19.80 30.39
C VAL A 276 1.99 20.23 30.89
N ILE A 277 0.96 19.38 30.70
CA ILE A 277 -0.41 19.67 31.15
C ILE A 277 -0.48 19.78 32.69
N VAL A 278 0.20 18.88 33.40
CA VAL A 278 0.21 18.84 34.87
C VAL A 278 1.19 19.86 35.49
N GLY A 279 2.12 20.37 34.69
CA GLY A 279 3.14 21.35 35.14
C GLY A 279 4.39 20.71 35.76
N GLN A 280 4.68 19.45 35.42
CA GLN A 280 5.91 18.74 35.82
C GLN A 280 7.04 18.94 34.79
N SER A 281 8.28 18.66 35.19
CA SER A 281 9.42 18.67 34.28
C SER A 281 9.31 17.54 33.25
N ILE A 282 9.56 17.84 31.98
CA ILE A 282 9.49 16.86 30.89
C ILE A 282 10.71 15.91 30.91
N PRO A 283 10.54 14.61 30.64
CA PRO A 283 11.61 13.61 30.71
C PRO A 283 12.47 13.58 29.44
N ILE A 284 12.81 14.75 28.89
CA ILE A 284 13.71 14.92 27.74
C ILE A 284 14.63 16.12 27.95
N GLY A 285 15.79 16.13 27.28
CA GLY A 285 16.76 17.22 27.40
C GLY A 285 17.33 17.34 28.81
N THR A 286 17.26 18.52 29.41
CA THR A 286 17.79 18.77 30.77
C THR A 286 17.01 18.07 31.87
N GLY A 287 15.76 17.66 31.62
CA GLY A 287 14.94 16.92 32.59
C GLY A 287 15.38 15.46 32.80
N LEU A 288 16.30 14.93 31.97
CA LEU A 288 16.89 13.60 32.15
C LEU A 288 18.10 13.58 33.09
N VAL A 289 18.69 14.74 33.38
CA VAL A 289 19.93 14.83 34.15
C VAL A 289 19.61 14.94 35.64
N GLU A 290 20.06 13.95 36.40
CA GLU A 290 20.02 13.99 37.87
C GLU A 290 21.36 14.50 38.42
N LEU A 291 21.31 15.50 39.28
CA LEU A 291 22.49 16.07 39.93
C LEU A 291 22.64 15.48 41.32
N TYR A 292 23.82 14.95 41.60
CA TYR A 292 24.21 14.52 42.94
C TYR A 292 25.39 15.37 43.42
N MET A 293 25.26 15.93 44.64
CA MET A 293 26.33 16.71 45.27
C MET A 293 26.53 16.23 46.71
N SER A 294 27.73 15.73 47.01
CA SER A 294 28.13 15.42 48.39
C SER A 294 28.69 16.68 49.06
N MET A 295 28.04 17.13 50.14
CA MET A 295 28.57 18.20 50.99
C MET A 295 29.62 17.62 51.94
N PHE A 296 30.89 17.99 51.76
CA PHE A 296 31.91 17.71 52.78
C PHE A 296 31.66 18.63 53.97
N GLU A 297 31.34 18.05 55.14
CA GLU A 297 31.31 18.79 56.40
C GLU A 297 32.70 19.38 56.65
N THR A 298 32.80 20.70 56.55
CA THR A 298 34.00 21.43 56.95
C THR A 298 34.14 21.24 58.46
N LYS A 299 35.14 20.46 58.90
CA LYS A 299 35.52 20.35 60.31
C LYS A 299 35.68 21.76 60.89
N LYS A 300 34.71 22.22 61.67
CA LYS A 300 34.89 23.40 62.53
C LYS A 300 36.13 23.13 63.40
N LYS A 301 37.21 23.87 63.16
CA LYS A 301 38.36 23.93 64.08
C LYS A 301 37.85 24.35 65.46
N LYS A 302 37.66 23.37 66.35
CA LYS A 302 37.69 23.58 67.80
C LYS A 302 39.15 23.56 68.23
N GLU A 303 39.81 24.71 68.16
CA GLU A 303 40.92 25.05 69.05
C GLU A 303 40.43 26.35 69.72
N GLY A 304 39.83 26.31 70.90
CA GLY A 304 40.41 25.73 72.10
C GLY A 304 41.19 26.84 72.80
N LYS A 305 40.48 27.80 73.40
CA LYS A 305 41.03 28.65 74.46
C LYS A 305 41.61 27.72 75.52
N THR A 306 42.91 27.80 75.78
CA THR A 306 43.46 27.48 77.10
C THR A 306 44.77 28.22 77.32
N GLU A 307 44.68 29.14 78.27
CA GLU A 307 45.68 29.77 79.13
C GLU A 307 47.10 29.16 79.15
N LYS A 308 48.10 30.04 79.05
CA LYS A 308 49.06 30.31 80.13
C LYS A 308 49.71 31.68 79.94
#